data_AF-A0A936RPE5-F1
#
_entry.id   AF-A0A936RPE5-F1
#
_cell.length_a   1.000
_cell.length_b   1.000
_cell.length_c   1.000
_cell.angle_alpha   90.00
_cell.angle_beta   90.00
_cell.angle_gamma   90.00
#
_symmetry.space_group_name_H-M   'P 1'
#
loop_
_entity.id
_entity.type
_entity.pdbx_description
1 polymer ?
#
loop_
_entity_poly.entity_id
_entity_poly.type
_entity_poly.pdbx_seq_one_letter_code
_entity_poly.pdbx_strand_id
1 'polypeptide(L)'
;MKKLPGLKSNTAMLVCGEDLGMVPHCVPEVMEQLGILSLEIQRMPKKTGIEFFHPKDAPYLSVVSPSTHDMSTIRAWWEEDSFRTRHFYQHLMGQAGDPPVYCEPWINKEIILQHLYSPAMWSIFQLQDLMGIDGEIRREDPNEERINNPAEAEHYWNYRMHINLEDLLEEKNFTSELKNYIEKSGR
;
A
#
# COMPACT_ATOMS: atom_id res chain seq x y z
N MET A 1 -14.92 28.77 -2.12
CA MET A 1 -13.53 28.25 -2.04
C MET A 1 -12.60 29.14 -2.85
N LYS A 2 -11.44 29.59 -2.33
CA LYS A 2 -10.47 30.43 -3.09
C LYS A 2 -9.06 29.82 -3.21
N LYS A 3 -8.59 29.12 -2.17
CA LYS A 3 -7.21 28.61 -2.09
C LYS A 3 -6.96 27.38 -2.97
N LEU A 4 -7.68 26.27 -2.74
CA LEU A 4 -7.49 25.02 -3.49
C LEU A 4 -7.73 25.17 -5.01
N PRO A 5 -8.78 25.87 -5.49
CA PRO A 5 -8.94 26.13 -6.92
C PRO A 5 -7.77 26.92 -7.51
N GLY A 6 -7.28 27.92 -6.77
CA GLY A 6 -6.13 28.72 -7.18
C GLY A 6 -4.85 27.89 -7.27
N LEU A 7 -4.61 26.96 -6.34
CA LEU A 7 -3.47 26.05 -6.43
C LEU A 7 -3.58 25.16 -7.67
N LYS A 8 -4.74 24.54 -7.87
CA LYS A 8 -4.99 23.65 -9.02
C LYS A 8 -4.83 24.37 -10.37
N SER A 9 -5.27 25.62 -10.50
CA SER A 9 -5.19 26.34 -11.77
C SER A 9 -3.77 26.78 -12.16
N ASN A 10 -2.81 26.71 -11.24
CA ASN A 10 -1.43 27.17 -11.46
C ASN A 10 -0.43 26.02 -11.70
N THR A 11 -0.91 24.79 -11.87
CA THR A 11 -0.06 23.63 -12.16
C THR A 11 -0.76 22.62 -13.06
N ALA A 12 0.01 21.93 -13.89
CA ALA A 12 -0.45 20.76 -14.62
C ALA A 12 -0.23 19.45 -13.83
N MET A 13 0.39 19.52 -12.64
CA MET A 13 0.65 18.36 -11.80
C MET A 13 -0.67 17.78 -11.26
N LEU A 14 -0.71 16.45 -11.18
CA LEU A 14 -1.75 15.75 -10.46
C LEU A 14 -1.63 16.03 -8.97
N VAL A 15 -2.73 16.40 -8.32
CA VAL A 15 -2.75 16.70 -6.89
C VAL A 15 -3.36 15.52 -6.15
N CYS A 16 -2.62 14.98 -5.19
CA CYS A 16 -3.09 13.95 -4.27
C CYS A 16 -3.22 14.58 -2.88
N GLY A 17 -4.37 14.38 -2.25
CA GLY A 17 -4.60 14.75 -0.85
C GLY A 17 -4.30 13.55 0.03
N GLU A 18 -3.43 13.72 1.01
CA GLU A 18 -3.35 12.82 2.16
C GLU A 18 -4.55 13.17 3.06
N ASP A 19 -5.62 12.38 2.94
CA ASP A 19 -6.89 12.57 3.63
C ASP A 19 -7.17 11.41 4.61
N LEU A 20 -6.12 10.95 5.30
CA LEU A 20 -6.22 9.87 6.27
C LEU A 20 -6.69 10.38 7.64
N GLY A 21 -7.20 9.44 8.45
CA GLY A 21 -7.66 9.73 9.80
C GLY A 21 -8.97 10.53 9.85
N MET A 22 -9.12 11.35 10.88
CA MET A 22 -10.35 12.10 11.13
C MET A 22 -10.37 13.40 10.31
N VAL A 23 -10.93 13.32 9.11
CA VAL A 23 -11.17 14.50 8.26
C VAL A 23 -12.62 15.00 8.40
N PRO A 24 -12.87 16.32 8.30
CA PRO A 24 -14.23 16.85 8.27
C PRO A 24 -15.07 16.26 7.12
N HIS A 25 -16.37 16.06 7.35
CA HIS A 25 -17.28 15.45 6.37
C HIS A 25 -17.33 16.14 4.99
N CYS A 26 -16.98 17.42 4.91
CA CYS A 26 -16.95 18.16 3.64
C CYS A 26 -15.69 17.88 2.79
N VAL A 27 -14.63 17.30 3.36
CA VAL A 27 -13.35 17.12 2.67
C VAL A 27 -13.47 16.18 1.46
N PRO A 28 -14.09 14.99 1.56
CA PRO A 28 -14.22 14.08 0.41
C PRO A 28 -14.96 14.73 -0.77
N GLU A 29 -16.08 15.42 -0.49
CA GLU A 29 -16.87 16.10 -1.52
C GLU A 29 -16.07 17.22 -2.22
N VAL A 30 -15.33 18.01 -1.46
CA VAL A 30 -14.49 19.09 -2.00
C VAL A 30 -13.35 18.52 -2.85
N MET A 31 -12.70 17.45 -2.41
CA MET A 31 -11.63 16.79 -3.16
C MET A 31 -12.14 16.25 -4.49
N GLU A 32 -13.29 15.57 -4.47
CA GLU A 32 -13.94 15.06 -5.69
C GLU A 32 -14.31 16.19 -6.66
N GLN A 33 -14.97 17.25 -6.19
CA GLN A 33 -15.32 18.43 -7.01
C GLN A 33 -14.09 19.09 -7.64
N LEU A 34 -12.96 19.08 -6.93
CA LEU A 34 -11.71 19.64 -7.40
C LEU A 34 -10.85 18.62 -8.15
N GLY A 35 -11.26 17.36 -8.31
CA GLY A 35 -10.46 16.31 -8.95
C GLY A 35 -9.11 16.09 -8.26
N ILE A 36 -9.05 16.25 -6.94
CA ILE A 36 -7.90 15.93 -6.11
C ILE A 36 -8.02 14.46 -5.74
N LEU A 37 -6.96 13.68 -5.97
CA LEU A 37 -6.98 12.25 -5.68
C LEU A 37 -6.99 12.02 -4.16
N SER A 38 -7.88 11.13 -3.74
CA SER A 38 -7.98 10.66 -2.37
C SER A 38 -6.97 9.53 -2.11
N LEU A 39 -6.48 9.38 -0.88
CA LEU A 39 -5.55 8.32 -0.52
C LEU A 39 -6.29 7.17 0.18
N GLU A 40 -6.28 5.98 -0.41
CA GLU A 40 -6.94 4.79 0.12
C GLU A 40 -5.90 3.78 0.62
N ILE A 41 -5.77 3.66 1.95
CA ILE A 41 -4.82 2.75 2.59
C ILE A 41 -5.56 1.55 3.17
N GLN A 42 -5.21 0.35 2.72
CA GLN A 42 -5.90 -0.90 3.10
C GLN A 42 -6.00 -1.08 4.62
N ARG A 43 -4.96 -0.71 5.37
CA ARG A 43 -4.90 -0.84 6.83
C ARG A 43 -5.35 0.40 7.61
N MET A 44 -5.79 1.45 6.92
CA MET A 44 -6.30 2.68 7.53
C MET A 44 -7.62 3.10 6.87
N PRO A 45 -8.69 2.29 7.03
CA PRO A 45 -9.98 2.57 6.40
C PRO A 45 -10.60 3.87 6.94
N LYS A 46 -11.21 4.64 6.03
CA LYS A 46 -11.88 5.91 6.36
C LYS A 46 -13.25 5.72 7.02
N LYS A 47 -13.89 4.56 6.80
CA LYS A 47 -15.24 4.26 7.29
C LYS A 47 -15.17 3.63 8.68
N THR A 48 -15.85 4.24 9.65
CA THR A 48 -16.01 3.68 11.00
C THR A 48 -16.63 2.29 10.94
N GLY A 49 -16.09 1.34 11.73
CA GLY A 49 -16.58 -0.04 11.78
C GLY A 49 -16.04 -0.96 10.69
N ILE A 50 -15.24 -0.45 9.76
CA ILE A 50 -14.46 -1.26 8.82
C ILE A 50 -13.05 -1.42 9.40
N GLU A 51 -12.55 -2.66 9.48
CA GLU A 51 -11.20 -2.91 9.98
C GLU A 51 -10.13 -2.78 8.88
N PHE A 52 -10.43 -3.26 7.68
CA PHE A 52 -9.56 -3.19 6.52
C PHE A 52 -10.35 -2.68 5.31
N PHE A 53 -9.81 -1.69 4.62
CA PHE A 53 -10.34 -1.21 3.36
C PHE A 53 -10.07 -2.24 2.26
N HIS A 54 -11.09 -2.60 1.48
CA HIS A 54 -10.91 -3.53 0.36
C HIS A 54 -10.58 -2.74 -0.92
N PRO A 55 -9.41 -2.99 -1.57
CA PRO A 55 -9.00 -2.22 -2.76
C PRO A 55 -9.99 -2.23 -3.92
N LYS A 56 -10.87 -3.25 -4.04
CA LYS A 56 -11.93 -3.31 -5.05
C LYS A 56 -12.96 -2.19 -4.93
N ASP A 57 -13.12 -1.63 -3.73
CA ASP A 57 -14.10 -0.60 -3.42
C ASP A 57 -13.53 0.81 -3.57
N ALA A 58 -12.32 0.95 -4.13
CA ALA A 58 -11.66 2.25 -4.32
C ALA A 58 -12.42 3.14 -5.30
N PRO A 59 -12.59 4.44 -5.01
CA PRO A 59 -13.04 5.40 -6.00
C PRO A 59 -11.99 5.54 -7.12
N TYR A 60 -12.41 5.80 -8.36
CA TYR A 60 -11.46 5.99 -9.46
C TYR A 60 -10.48 7.14 -9.20
N LEU A 61 -10.94 8.28 -8.67
CA LEU A 61 -10.10 9.43 -8.32
C LEU A 61 -9.34 9.20 -6.99
N SER A 62 -8.56 8.13 -6.92
CA SER A 62 -7.76 7.81 -5.75
C SER A 62 -6.39 7.22 -6.09
N VAL A 63 -5.52 7.26 -5.09
CA VAL A 63 -4.29 6.49 -4.98
C VAL A 63 -4.56 5.37 -3.97
N VAL A 64 -4.37 4.12 -4.35
CA VAL A 64 -4.47 2.98 -3.43
C VAL A 64 -3.08 2.49 -3.04
N SER A 65 -2.90 2.10 -1.77
CA SER A 65 -1.65 1.49 -1.28
C SER A 65 -1.92 0.53 -0.10
N PRO A 66 -1.14 -0.55 0.05
CA PRO A 66 -1.21 -1.40 1.24
C PRO A 66 -0.81 -0.67 2.53
N SER A 67 0.15 0.25 2.41
CA SER A 67 0.87 0.88 3.51
C SER A 67 1.42 2.26 3.11
N THR A 68 1.80 3.07 4.09
CA THR A 68 2.63 4.27 3.88
C THR A 68 3.97 4.09 4.59
N HIS A 69 4.91 5.00 4.34
CA HIS A 69 6.23 4.99 4.99
C HIS A 69 6.15 5.05 6.53
N ASP A 70 5.06 5.57 7.09
CA ASP A 70 4.79 5.65 8.52
C ASP A 70 4.22 4.35 9.13
N MET A 71 4.01 3.34 8.29
CA MET A 71 3.45 2.05 8.70
C MET A 71 4.48 0.94 8.49
N SER A 72 4.27 -0.20 9.15
CA SER A 72 5.01 -1.43 8.86
C SER A 72 4.82 -1.89 7.41
N THR A 73 5.81 -2.60 6.84
CA THR A 73 5.65 -3.28 5.54
C THR A 73 4.59 -4.37 5.63
N ILE A 74 4.12 -4.92 4.51
CA ILE A 74 3.16 -6.03 4.50
C ILE A 74 3.66 -7.20 5.34
N ARG A 75 4.95 -7.54 5.19
CA ARG A 75 5.57 -8.67 5.89
C ARG A 75 5.65 -8.43 7.39
N ALA A 76 6.20 -7.28 7.82
CA ALA A 76 6.29 -6.95 9.23
C ALA A 76 4.89 -6.90 9.86
N TRP A 77 3.93 -6.26 9.20
CA TRP A 77 2.55 -6.18 9.67
C TRP A 77 1.88 -7.53 9.86
N TRP A 78 2.07 -8.46 8.91
CA TRP A 78 1.50 -9.80 8.98
C TRP A 78 1.93 -10.55 10.26
N GLU A 79 3.14 -10.29 10.72
CA GLU A 79 3.79 -10.97 11.84
C GLU A 79 3.60 -10.22 13.18
N GLU A 80 3.12 -8.97 13.16
CA GLU A 80 2.91 -8.12 14.35
C GLU A 80 1.74 -8.58 15.24
N ASP A 81 0.62 -8.99 14.64
CA ASP A 81 -0.62 -9.32 15.36
C ASP A 81 -1.38 -10.48 14.71
N SER A 82 -1.20 -11.67 15.26
CA SER A 82 -1.86 -12.90 14.78
C SER A 82 -3.40 -12.85 14.78
N PHE A 83 -4.03 -12.04 15.64
CA PHE A 83 -5.48 -11.88 15.67
C PHE A 83 -5.95 -11.08 14.46
N ARG A 84 -5.30 -9.93 14.20
CA ARG A 84 -5.61 -9.09 13.03
C ARG A 84 -5.28 -9.79 11.72
N THR A 85 -4.16 -10.49 11.67
CA THR A 85 -3.75 -11.29 10.51
C THR A 85 -4.78 -12.38 10.18
N ARG A 86 -5.28 -13.09 11.19
CA ARG A 86 -6.36 -14.08 11.00
C ARG A 86 -7.62 -13.45 10.43
N HIS A 87 -8.02 -12.30 10.96
CA HIS A 87 -9.23 -11.61 10.51
C HIS A 87 -9.07 -11.11 9.06
N PHE A 88 -7.90 -10.54 8.71
CA PHE A 88 -7.58 -10.15 7.34
C PHE A 88 -7.59 -11.34 6.37
N TYR A 89 -6.92 -12.43 6.74
CA TYR A 89 -6.83 -13.65 5.93
C TYR A 89 -8.21 -14.24 5.62
N GLN A 90 -9.08 -14.30 6.63
CA GLN A 90 -10.39 -14.92 6.49
C GLN A 90 -11.41 -14.00 5.81
N HIS A 91 -11.42 -12.71 6.13
CA HIS A 91 -12.48 -11.80 5.68
C HIS A 91 -12.10 -10.96 4.47
N LEU A 92 -10.83 -10.58 4.32
CA LEU A 92 -10.38 -9.76 3.20
C LEU A 92 -9.80 -10.61 2.06
N MET A 93 -8.94 -11.57 2.39
CA MET A 93 -8.39 -12.51 1.39
C MET A 93 -9.34 -13.67 1.08
N GLY A 94 -10.40 -13.87 1.88
CA GLY A 94 -11.41 -14.92 1.67
C GLY A 94 -10.86 -16.33 1.86
N GLN A 95 -9.76 -16.49 2.58
CA GLN A 95 -9.09 -17.78 2.77
C GLN A 95 -9.70 -18.55 3.94
N ALA A 96 -9.70 -19.87 3.84
CA ALA A 96 -10.18 -20.74 4.91
C ALA A 96 -9.04 -21.17 5.85
N GLY A 97 -9.38 -21.45 7.11
CA GLY A 97 -8.45 -21.95 8.11
C GLY A 97 -7.60 -20.86 8.77
N ASP A 98 -6.50 -21.29 9.37
CA ASP A 98 -5.55 -20.40 10.04
C ASP A 98 -4.52 -19.85 9.04
N PRO A 99 -4.16 -18.56 9.13
CA PRO A 99 -3.09 -18.00 8.31
C PRO A 99 -1.73 -18.64 8.66
N PRO A 100 -0.79 -18.72 7.70
CA PRO A 100 0.61 -18.97 8.01
C PRO A 100 1.17 -17.95 9.01
N VAL A 101 2.07 -18.40 9.88
CA VAL A 101 2.69 -17.54 10.91
C VAL A 101 3.51 -16.44 10.26
N TYR A 102 4.29 -16.78 9.24
CA TYR A 102 5.13 -15.84 8.50
C TYR A 102 4.43 -15.34 7.24
N CYS A 103 4.83 -14.15 6.79
CA CYS A 103 4.35 -13.62 5.52
C CYS A 103 5.04 -14.34 4.35
N GLU A 104 4.44 -15.44 3.91
CA GLU A 104 4.91 -16.19 2.75
C GLU A 104 4.86 -15.34 1.46
N PRO A 105 5.75 -15.55 0.48
CA PRO A 105 5.81 -14.71 -0.73
C PRO A 105 4.46 -14.61 -1.47
N TRP A 106 3.69 -15.70 -1.46
CA TRP A 106 2.36 -15.74 -2.07
C TRP A 106 1.31 -14.88 -1.35
N ILE A 107 1.44 -14.70 -0.02
CA ILE A 107 0.53 -13.85 0.77
C ILE A 107 0.78 -12.39 0.40
N ASN A 108 2.05 -11.99 0.41
CA ASN A 108 2.44 -10.63 0.04
C ASN A 108 2.01 -10.35 -1.42
N LYS A 109 2.29 -11.28 -2.33
CA LYS A 109 1.84 -11.20 -3.72
C LYS A 109 0.33 -11.01 -3.84
N GLU A 110 -0.48 -11.79 -3.13
CA GLU A 110 -1.94 -11.66 -3.19
C GLU A 110 -2.40 -10.26 -2.77
N ILE A 111 -1.80 -9.68 -1.73
CA ILE A 111 -2.08 -8.31 -1.29
C ILE A 111 -1.69 -7.30 -2.38
N ILE A 112 -0.50 -7.43 -3.00
CA ILE A 112 -0.10 -6.58 -4.13
C ILE A 112 -1.10 -6.69 -5.29
N LEU A 113 -1.53 -7.90 -5.63
CA LEU A 113 -2.49 -8.14 -6.71
C LEU A 113 -3.85 -7.48 -6.42
N GLN A 114 -4.36 -7.54 -5.19
CA GLN A 114 -5.61 -6.83 -4.83
C GLN A 114 -5.55 -5.34 -5.18
N HIS A 115 -4.40 -4.71 -4.98
CA HIS A 115 -4.19 -3.30 -5.27
C HIS A 115 -4.01 -3.04 -6.77
N LEU A 116 -3.22 -3.88 -7.46
CA LEU A 116 -3.07 -3.80 -8.92
C LEU A 116 -4.42 -3.94 -9.64
N TYR A 117 -5.30 -4.83 -9.18
CA TYR A 117 -6.65 -4.99 -9.75
C TYR A 117 -7.70 -4.00 -9.21
N SER A 118 -7.32 -3.04 -8.36
CA SER A 118 -8.23 -2.00 -7.91
C SER A 118 -8.69 -1.10 -9.06
N PRO A 119 -9.89 -0.49 -8.97
CA PRO A 119 -10.34 0.53 -9.92
C PRO A 119 -9.70 1.92 -9.71
N ALA A 120 -8.79 2.07 -8.73
CA ALA A 120 -8.13 3.35 -8.44
C ALA A 120 -7.24 3.79 -9.62
N MET A 121 -7.19 5.10 -9.86
CA MET A 121 -6.32 5.69 -10.90
C MET A 121 -4.86 5.30 -10.70
N TRP A 122 -4.37 5.31 -9.45
CA TRP A 122 -3.00 4.91 -9.14
C TRP A 122 -2.96 3.81 -8.08
N SER A 123 -2.03 2.87 -8.28
CA SER A 123 -1.58 1.95 -7.23
C SER A 123 -0.13 2.26 -6.95
N ILE A 124 0.18 2.63 -5.70
CA ILE A 124 1.53 2.94 -5.26
C ILE A 124 1.94 1.88 -4.25
N PHE A 125 3.17 1.40 -4.38
CA PHE A 125 3.73 0.37 -3.52
C PHE A 125 5.07 0.82 -2.96
N GLN A 126 5.36 0.38 -1.75
CA GLN A 126 6.72 0.42 -1.24
C GLN A 126 7.57 -0.59 -1.99
N LEU A 127 8.85 -0.27 -2.19
CA LEU A 127 9.77 -1.19 -2.85
C LEU A 127 9.96 -2.47 -2.03
N GLN A 128 9.93 -2.35 -0.71
CA GLN A 128 9.99 -3.48 0.23
C GLN A 128 8.83 -4.46 0.00
N ASP A 129 7.62 -3.93 -0.15
CA ASP A 129 6.41 -4.71 -0.40
C ASP A 129 6.48 -5.42 -1.77
N LEU A 130 6.97 -4.72 -2.80
CA LEU A 130 7.18 -5.33 -4.13
C LEU A 130 8.20 -6.46 -4.08
N MET A 131 9.40 -6.25 -3.52
CA MET A 131 10.42 -7.30 -3.44
C MET A 131 9.96 -8.49 -2.60
N GLY A 132 9.10 -8.27 -1.61
CA GLY A 132 8.60 -9.33 -0.74
C GLY A 132 7.67 -10.35 -1.41
N ILE A 133 7.30 -10.19 -2.69
CA ILE A 133 6.59 -11.21 -3.47
C ILE A 133 7.48 -12.39 -3.89
N ASP A 134 8.80 -12.18 -3.86
CA ASP A 134 9.81 -13.18 -4.22
C ASP A 134 10.66 -13.52 -2.98
N GLY A 135 10.72 -14.82 -2.68
CA GLY A 135 11.40 -15.34 -1.49
C GLY A 135 12.91 -15.19 -1.52
N GLU A 136 13.51 -15.12 -2.71
CA GLU A 136 14.96 -15.15 -2.90
C GLU A 136 15.61 -13.76 -2.77
N ILE A 137 14.85 -12.69 -3.09
CA ILE A 137 15.40 -11.33 -3.15
C ILE A 137 15.00 -10.45 -1.96
N ARG A 138 14.05 -10.89 -1.13
CA ARG A 138 13.57 -10.13 0.02
C ARG A 138 14.54 -10.22 1.21
N ARG A 139 14.45 -9.31 2.19
CA ARG A 139 15.29 -9.40 3.40
C ARG A 139 14.92 -10.62 4.24
N GLU A 140 15.86 -11.11 5.03
CA GLU A 140 15.60 -12.20 5.98
C GLU A 140 14.62 -11.74 7.07
N ASP A 141 14.95 -10.66 7.79
CA ASP A 141 14.10 -10.08 8.83
C ASP A 141 13.16 -8.99 8.25
N PRO A 142 11.82 -9.18 8.30
CA PRO A 142 10.85 -8.15 7.90
C PRO A 142 10.98 -6.83 8.66
N ASN A 143 11.44 -6.85 9.91
CA ASN A 143 11.53 -5.64 10.73
C ASN A 143 12.63 -4.69 10.24
N GLU A 144 13.65 -5.22 9.54
CA GLU A 144 14.68 -4.40 8.90
C GLU A 144 14.18 -3.65 7.66
N GLU A 145 12.99 -3.97 7.15
CA GLU A 145 12.42 -3.34 5.96
C GLU A 145 11.67 -2.04 6.27
N ARG A 146 11.34 -1.80 7.55
CA ARG A 146 10.57 -0.65 7.99
C ARG A 146 11.41 0.63 7.93
N ILE A 147 10.92 1.64 7.19
CA ILE A 147 11.62 2.93 7.03
C ILE A 147 11.33 3.91 8.17
N ASN A 148 10.14 3.83 8.79
CA ASN A 148 9.78 4.69 9.92
C ASN A 148 8.85 4.03 10.93
N ASN A 149 9.04 4.37 12.21
CA ASN A 149 8.06 4.14 13.27
C ASN A 149 7.64 5.46 13.92
N PRO A 150 6.45 6.02 13.58
CA PRO A 150 5.96 7.26 14.17
C PRO A 150 5.78 7.24 15.69
N ALA A 151 5.68 6.04 16.30
CA ALA A 151 5.59 5.90 17.76
C ALA A 151 6.93 6.16 18.46
N GLU A 152 8.04 6.16 17.71
CA GLU A 152 9.40 6.41 18.21
C GLU A 152 9.85 7.80 17.79
N ALA A 153 9.87 8.75 18.72
CA ALA A 153 10.22 10.14 18.41
C ALA A 153 11.65 10.32 17.86
N GLU A 154 12.57 9.43 18.25
CA GLU A 154 13.98 9.43 17.83
C GLU A 154 14.26 8.41 16.70
N HIS A 155 13.22 7.95 16.00
CA HIS A 155 13.39 6.96 14.95
C HIS A 155 14.31 7.47 13.83
N TYR A 156 15.21 6.61 13.38
CA TYR A 156 16.22 6.96 12.39
C TYR A 156 15.86 6.41 11.01
N TRP A 157 15.71 7.30 10.04
CA TRP A 157 15.29 7.02 8.66
C TRP A 157 16.40 6.36 7.82
N ASN A 158 16.79 5.14 8.20
CA ASN A 158 18.01 4.50 7.72
C ASN A 158 17.79 3.24 6.88
N TYR A 159 16.55 2.85 6.60
CA TYR A 159 16.33 1.76 5.65
C TYR A 159 17.02 2.06 4.31
N ARG A 160 17.72 1.06 3.79
CA ARG A 160 18.35 1.03 2.47
C ARG A 160 18.04 -0.31 1.84
N MET A 161 17.74 -0.28 0.55
CA MET A 161 17.65 -1.49 -0.25
C MET A 161 18.96 -2.28 -0.12
N HIS A 162 18.86 -3.57 0.16
CA HIS A 162 20.01 -4.47 0.35
C HIS A 162 20.59 -4.98 -0.97
N ILE A 163 19.88 -4.77 -2.08
CA ILE A 163 20.29 -5.13 -3.44
C ILE A 163 20.57 -3.82 -4.20
N ASN A 164 21.56 -3.79 -5.09
CA ASN A 164 21.77 -2.63 -5.96
C ASN A 164 20.72 -2.60 -7.08
N LEU A 165 20.48 -1.43 -7.66
CA LEU A 165 19.52 -1.32 -8.77
C LEU A 165 19.97 -2.14 -9.98
N GLU A 166 21.28 -2.20 -10.24
CA GLU A 166 21.87 -2.97 -11.33
C GLU A 166 21.63 -4.47 -11.15
N ASP A 167 21.80 -4.98 -9.93
CA ASP A 167 21.56 -6.39 -9.62
C ASP A 167 20.06 -6.71 -9.68
N LEU A 168 19.20 -5.83 -9.18
CA LEU A 168 17.74 -5.99 -9.24
C LEU A 168 17.21 -6.05 -10.69
N LEU A 169 17.84 -5.34 -11.63
CA LEU A 169 17.49 -5.42 -13.06
C LEU A 169 17.84 -6.78 -13.68
N GLU A 170 18.77 -7.52 -13.08
CA GLU A 170 19.17 -8.86 -13.52
C GLU A 170 18.34 -9.99 -12.90
N GLU A 171 17.55 -9.71 -11.86
CA GLU A 171 16.59 -10.64 -11.25
C GLU A 171 15.39 -10.90 -12.17
N LYS A 172 15.60 -11.74 -13.20
CA LYS A 172 14.60 -11.97 -14.27
C LYS A 172 13.33 -12.63 -13.77
N ASN A 173 13.39 -13.47 -12.74
CA ASN A 173 12.22 -14.11 -12.15
C ASN A 173 11.28 -13.05 -11.57
N PHE A 174 11.77 -12.25 -10.62
CA PHE A 174 11.04 -11.14 -10.02
C PHE A 174 10.55 -10.12 -11.04
N THR A 175 11.44 -9.60 -11.89
CA THR A 175 11.10 -8.52 -12.82
C THR A 175 10.09 -8.95 -13.88
N SER A 176 10.20 -10.18 -14.41
CA SER A 176 9.24 -10.71 -15.38
C SER A 176 7.90 -11.04 -14.74
N GLU A 177 7.90 -11.58 -13.52
CA GLU A 177 6.68 -11.87 -12.77
C GLU A 177 5.92 -10.58 -12.44
N LEU A 178 6.59 -9.56 -11.89
CA LEU A 178 5.96 -8.27 -11.57
C LEU A 178 5.42 -7.58 -12.83
N LYS A 179 6.21 -7.56 -13.91
CA LYS A 179 5.77 -7.00 -15.20
C LYS A 179 4.49 -7.67 -15.71
N ASN A 180 4.43 -9.00 -15.65
CA ASN A 180 3.24 -9.76 -16.07
C ASN A 180 2.01 -9.41 -15.23
N TYR A 181 2.15 -9.16 -13.92
CA TYR A 181 1.03 -8.74 -13.09
C TYR A 181 0.54 -7.34 -13.42
N ILE A 182 1.47 -6.40 -13.66
CA ILE A 182 1.14 -5.04 -14.11
C ILE A 182 0.34 -5.11 -15.42
N GLU A 183 0.86 -5.80 -16.44
CA GLU A 183 0.20 -5.94 -17.75
C GLU A 183 -1.18 -6.60 -17.64
N LYS A 184 -1.31 -7.69 -16.86
CA LYS A 184 -2.61 -8.39 -16.67
C LYS A 184 -3.63 -7.57 -15.91
N SER A 185 -3.18 -6.67 -15.04
CA SER A 185 -4.07 -5.74 -14.31
C SER A 185 -4.51 -4.54 -15.16
N GLY A 186 -3.98 -4.38 -16.37
CA GLY A 186 -4.31 -3.27 -17.27
C GLY A 186 -3.67 -1.94 -16.87
N ARG A 187 -2.53 -2.01 -16.17
CA ARG A 187 -1.75 -0.86 -15.71
C ARG A 187 -0.45 -0.69 -16.51
#